data_AF-A0A7S1AJL8-F1
#
_entry.id   AF-A0A7S1AJL8-F1
#
_cell.length_a   1.000
_cell.length_b   1.000
_cell.length_c   1.000
_cell.angle_alpha   90.00
_cell.angle_beta   90.00
_cell.angle_gamma   90.00
#
_symmetry.space_group_name_H-M   'P 1'
#
loop_
_entity.id
_entity.type
_entity.pdbx_description
1 polymer ?
#
loop_
_entity_poly.entity_id
_entity_poly.type
_entity_poly.pdbx_seq_one_letter_code
_entity_poly.pdbx_strand_id
1 'polypeptide(L)'
;FRLVPVDDRTCLTEELARTGLKEQFQHAPEKVRTHVSGPALMLYYAPALLQKAGVDQCVEAMMVLAAVCRAARRIFPLEAMSAERTATIRIDVLKVLTPSRIVGRKAWYVSRTGELDGEVVADDLLGGNDWTTPIDFNPLRMYMAMTELEFVE
;
A
#
# COMPACT_ATOMS: atom_id res chain seq x y z
N PHE A 1 1.11 12.85 -8.78
CA PHE A 1 0.37 11.66 -9.24
C PHE A 1 0.73 11.20 -10.66
N ARG A 2 0.91 12.08 -11.65
CA ARG A 2 1.26 11.66 -13.03
C ARG A 2 2.61 10.95 -13.16
N LEU A 3 3.57 11.32 -12.31
CA LEU A 3 4.91 10.70 -12.24
C LEU A 3 4.90 9.30 -11.60
N VAL A 4 3.81 8.91 -10.93
CA VAL A 4 3.68 7.56 -10.38
C VAL A 4 3.42 6.59 -11.54
N PRO A 5 4.13 5.44 -11.60
CA PRO A 5 3.88 4.41 -12.61
C PRO A 5 2.40 4.04 -12.74
N VAL A 6 1.97 3.68 -13.95
CA VAL A 6 0.55 3.50 -14.28
C VAL A 6 -0.12 2.46 -13.39
N ASP A 7 0.54 1.35 -13.10
CA ASP A 7 -0.02 0.26 -12.29
C ASP A 7 -0.18 0.66 -10.82
N ASP A 8 0.82 1.36 -10.26
CA ASP A 8 0.77 1.89 -8.90
C ASP A 8 -0.31 2.96 -8.76
N ARG A 9 -0.39 3.84 -9.76
CA ARG A 9 -1.43 4.88 -9.83
C ARG A 9 -2.82 4.26 -9.88
N THR A 10 -3.00 3.22 -10.68
CA THR A 10 -4.27 2.50 -10.80
C THR A 10 -4.63 1.82 -9.49
N CYS A 11 -3.68 1.11 -8.87
CA CYS A 11 -3.87 0.49 -7.56
C CYS A 11 -4.30 1.52 -6.50
N LEU A 12 -3.55 2.61 -6.35
CA LEU A 12 -3.89 3.66 -5.37
C LEU A 12 -5.23 4.32 -5.68
N THR A 13 -5.55 4.57 -6.94
CA THR A 13 -6.82 5.19 -7.34
C THR A 13 -8.00 4.30 -6.97
N GLU A 14 -7.90 2.98 -7.22
CA GLU A 14 -8.95 2.04 -6.87
C GLU A 14 -9.08 1.86 -5.35
N GLU A 15 -7.96 1.71 -4.64
CA GLU A 15 -7.96 1.46 -3.20
C GLU A 15 -8.41 2.67 -2.39
N LEU A 16 -7.96 3.87 -2.74
CA LEU A 16 -8.36 5.11 -2.06
C LEU A 16 -9.80 5.52 -2.39
N ALA A 17 -10.37 4.99 -3.48
CA ALA A 17 -11.77 5.20 -3.82
C ALA A 17 -12.72 4.17 -3.17
N ARG A 18 -12.20 3.08 -2.61
CA ARG A 18 -13.01 2.14 -1.83
C ARG A 18 -13.25 2.71 -0.45
N THR A 19 -14.50 2.69 -0.03
CA THR A 19 -14.92 3.17 1.29
C THR A 19 -15.63 2.03 2.02
N GLY A 20 -15.70 2.10 3.34
CA GLY A 20 -16.53 1.20 4.14
C GLY A 20 -18.02 1.58 4.11
N LEU A 21 -18.46 2.41 3.16
CA LEU A 21 -19.80 2.98 3.10
C LEU A 21 -20.30 2.93 1.66
N LYS A 22 -21.25 2.03 1.38
CA LYS A 22 -21.70 1.71 0.02
C LYS A 22 -22.22 2.92 -0.76
N GLU A 23 -22.84 3.87 -0.08
CA GLU A 23 -23.42 5.09 -0.67
C GLU A 23 -22.34 6.01 -1.26
N GLN A 24 -21.09 5.90 -0.79
CA GLN A 24 -19.99 6.75 -1.25
C GLN A 24 -19.36 6.28 -2.58
N PHE A 25 -19.73 5.09 -3.07
CA PHE A 25 -19.20 4.53 -4.32
C PHE A 25 -19.69 5.26 -5.59
N GLN A 26 -20.72 6.11 -5.50
CA GLN A 26 -21.30 6.82 -6.65
C GLN A 26 -20.28 7.66 -7.45
N HIS A 27 -19.25 8.18 -6.77
CA HIS A 27 -18.18 8.99 -7.38
C HIS A 27 -16.85 8.24 -7.53
N ALA A 28 -16.82 6.93 -7.22
CA ALA A 28 -15.64 6.12 -7.41
C ALA A 28 -15.35 5.88 -8.90
N PRO A 29 -14.09 5.52 -9.26
CA PRO A 29 -13.75 5.07 -10.61
C PRO A 29 -14.70 3.97 -11.08
N GLU A 30 -14.97 3.91 -12.38
CA GLU A 30 -15.96 3.00 -12.98
C GLU A 30 -15.80 1.55 -12.50
N LYS A 31 -14.57 1.05 -12.44
CA LYS A 31 -14.27 -0.31 -11.99
C LYS A 31 -14.65 -0.57 -10.53
N VAL A 32 -14.49 0.42 -9.64
CA VAL A 32 -14.87 0.32 -8.23
C VAL A 32 -16.38 0.48 -8.05
N ARG A 33 -16.99 1.40 -8.80
CA ARG A 33 -18.44 1.67 -8.76
C ARG A 33 -19.28 0.51 -9.28
N THR A 34 -18.83 -0.15 -10.35
CA THR A 34 -19.54 -1.29 -10.96
C THR A 34 -19.42 -2.57 -10.15
N HIS A 35 -18.38 -2.69 -9.32
CA HIS A 35 -18.08 -3.87 -8.51
C HIS A 35 -17.83 -3.47 -7.05
N VAL A 36 -18.92 -3.16 -6.35
CA VAL A 36 -18.90 -2.81 -4.93
C VAL A 36 -18.47 -4.03 -4.10
N SER A 37 -17.27 -3.95 -3.54
CA SER A 37 -16.65 -5.02 -2.74
C SER A 37 -15.63 -4.42 -1.77
N GLY A 38 -15.41 -5.13 -0.67
CA GLY A 38 -14.48 -4.73 0.39
C GLY A 38 -13.77 -5.92 1.04
N PRO A 39 -13.11 -5.75 2.19
CA PRO A 39 -13.12 -4.53 2.98
C PRO A 39 -12.39 -3.39 2.28
N ALA A 40 -12.76 -2.14 2.57
CA ALA A 40 -11.89 -1.01 2.27
C ALA A 40 -10.58 -1.15 3.06
N LEU A 41 -9.44 -0.70 2.50
CA LEU A 41 -8.18 -0.69 3.23
C LEU A 41 -7.95 0.70 3.82
N MET A 42 -7.73 0.76 5.14
CA MET A 42 -7.26 1.95 5.82
C MET A 42 -5.78 1.76 6.18
N LEU A 43 -4.90 2.42 5.42
CA LEU A 43 -3.46 2.44 5.73
C LEU A 43 -3.16 3.43 6.86
N TYR A 44 -3.14 2.93 8.10
CA TYR A 44 -2.86 3.75 9.27
C TYR A 44 -1.38 4.16 9.31
N TYR A 45 -1.14 5.48 9.37
CA TYR A 45 0.14 6.19 9.17
C TYR A 45 0.58 6.46 7.71
N ALA A 46 -0.25 6.22 6.69
CA ALA A 46 0.08 6.64 5.31
C ALA A 46 0.43 8.14 5.17
N PRO A 47 -0.30 9.09 5.79
CA PRO A 47 0.09 10.50 5.76
C PRO A 47 1.46 10.76 6.37
N ALA A 48 1.83 10.05 7.44
CA ALA A 48 3.13 10.21 8.09
C ALA A 48 4.28 9.71 7.20
N LEU A 49 4.08 8.61 6.46
CA LEU A 49 5.06 8.15 5.47
C LEU A 49 5.27 9.19 4.35
N LEU A 50 4.18 9.74 3.79
CA LEU A 50 4.27 10.79 2.76
C LEU A 50 4.97 12.04 3.29
N GLN A 51 4.66 12.47 4.51
CA GLN A 51 5.33 13.60 5.17
C GLN A 51 6.82 13.33 5.39
N LYS A 52 7.19 12.11 5.79
CA LYS A 52 8.59 11.71 5.99
C LYS A 52 9.41 11.74 4.70
N ALA A 53 8.79 11.34 3.59
CA ALA A 53 9.40 11.35 2.27
C ALA A 53 9.63 12.77 1.72
N GLY A 54 8.77 13.71 2.09
CA GLY A 54 8.84 15.08 1.57
C GLY A 54 8.47 15.16 0.09
N VAL A 55 8.74 16.31 -0.53
CA VAL A 55 8.38 16.56 -1.93
C VAL A 55 9.22 15.68 -2.87
N ASP A 56 10.52 15.54 -2.58
CA ASP A 56 11.49 14.90 -3.48
C ASP A 56 11.30 13.39 -3.59
N GLN A 57 10.73 12.74 -2.56
CA GLN A 57 10.53 11.28 -2.54
C GLN A 57 9.05 10.89 -2.52
N CYS A 58 8.16 11.82 -2.88
CA CYS A 58 6.72 11.62 -2.81
C CYS A 58 6.25 10.51 -3.78
N VAL A 59 6.89 10.38 -4.95
CA VAL A 59 6.58 9.34 -5.92
C VAL A 59 6.88 7.96 -5.33
N GLU A 60 8.06 7.79 -4.79
CA GLU A 60 8.54 6.56 -4.17
C GLU A 60 7.71 6.18 -2.95
N ALA A 61 7.31 7.15 -2.13
CA ALA A 61 6.42 6.92 -1.01
C ALA A 61 5.03 6.43 -1.47
N MET A 62 4.48 6.99 -2.56
CA MET A 62 3.25 6.47 -3.17
C MET A 62 3.43 5.06 -3.72
N MET A 63 4.57 4.75 -4.34
CA MET A 63 4.87 3.39 -4.81
C MET A 63 4.98 2.39 -3.64
N VAL A 64 5.54 2.82 -2.49
CA VAL A 64 5.52 2.01 -1.25
C VAL A 64 4.10 1.73 -0.81
N LEU A 65 3.22 2.74 -0.77
CA LEU A 65 1.81 2.55 -0.40
C LEU A 65 1.08 1.60 -1.37
N ALA A 66 1.34 1.71 -2.68
CA ALA A 66 0.77 0.81 -3.68
C ALA A 66 1.20 -0.65 -3.45
N ALA A 67 2.48 -0.87 -3.15
CA ALA A 67 3.00 -2.19 -2.81
C ALA A 67 2.35 -2.77 -1.54
N VAL A 68 2.17 -1.95 -0.51
CA VAL A 68 1.47 -2.35 0.72
C VAL A 68 0.01 -2.71 0.42
N CYS A 69 -0.70 -1.91 -0.37
CA CYS A 69 -2.08 -2.21 -0.77
C CYS A 69 -2.17 -3.57 -1.47
N ARG A 70 -1.30 -3.83 -2.45
CA ARG A 70 -1.29 -5.12 -3.17
C ARG A 70 -1.02 -6.30 -2.23
N ALA A 71 -0.10 -6.16 -1.29
CA ALA A 71 0.18 -7.20 -0.30
C ALA A 71 -1.01 -7.39 0.66
N ALA A 72 -1.58 -6.31 1.17
CA ALA A 72 -2.75 -6.34 2.04
C ALA A 72 -3.96 -7.00 1.36
N ARG A 73 -4.15 -6.80 0.05
CA ARG A 73 -5.23 -7.45 -0.71
C ARG A 73 -5.13 -8.96 -0.82
N ARG A 74 -3.94 -9.55 -0.63
CA ARG A 74 -3.80 -11.01 -0.56
C ARG A 74 -4.32 -11.58 0.77
N ILE A 75 -4.33 -10.75 1.82
CA ILE A 75 -4.78 -11.10 3.16
C ILE A 75 -6.24 -10.72 3.38
N PHE A 76 -6.64 -9.57 2.83
CA PHE A 76 -7.98 -9.00 2.87
C PHE A 76 -8.56 -8.92 1.45
N PRO A 77 -8.93 -10.07 0.86
CA PRO A 77 -9.44 -10.14 -0.50
C PRO A 77 -10.75 -9.35 -0.62
N LEU A 78 -11.05 -8.95 -1.85
CA LEU A 78 -12.31 -8.26 -2.16
C LEU A 78 -13.47 -9.25 -2.17
N GLU A 79 -14.44 -9.00 -1.30
CA GLU A 79 -15.65 -9.78 -1.13
C GLU A 79 -16.87 -8.84 -1.14
N ALA A 80 -17.95 -9.26 -1.80
CA ALA A 80 -19.19 -8.49 -1.84
C ALA A 80 -19.80 -8.30 -0.44
N MET A 81 -19.72 -9.33 0.41
CA MET A 81 -20.23 -9.31 1.79
C MET A 81 -19.43 -8.39 2.71
N SER A 82 -18.22 -7.99 2.30
CA SER A 82 -17.33 -7.14 3.08
C SER A 82 -17.29 -5.70 2.57
N ALA A 83 -18.20 -5.30 1.67
CA ALA A 83 -18.25 -3.97 1.06
C ALA A 83 -18.34 -2.80 2.05
N GLU A 84 -19.00 -3.00 3.20
CA GLU A 84 -19.17 -1.98 4.25
C GLU A 84 -18.23 -2.20 5.43
N ARG A 85 -17.19 -3.02 5.23
CA ARG A 85 -16.16 -3.30 6.24
C ARG A 85 -14.89 -2.55 5.88
N THR A 86 -14.06 -2.24 6.89
CA THR A 86 -12.76 -1.61 6.70
C THR A 86 -11.71 -2.44 7.42
N ALA A 87 -10.64 -2.82 6.72
CA ALA A 87 -9.48 -3.44 7.31
C ALA A 87 -8.40 -2.38 7.58
N THR A 88 -7.90 -2.33 8.80
CA THR A 88 -6.84 -1.40 9.21
C THR A 88 -5.48 -2.06 9.01
N ILE A 89 -4.63 -1.44 8.20
CA ILE A 89 -3.25 -1.87 8.00
C ILE A 89 -2.33 -0.85 8.64
N ARG A 90 -1.70 -1.20 9.75
CA ARG A 90 -0.72 -0.34 10.40
C ARG A 90 0.60 -0.39 9.65
N ILE A 91 1.11 0.77 9.24
CA ILE A 91 2.43 0.89 8.59
C ILE A 91 3.43 1.67 9.46
N ASP A 92 3.29 1.59 10.78
CA ASP A 92 4.05 2.43 11.72
C ASP A 92 5.56 2.21 11.66
N VAL A 93 6.02 1.01 11.33
CA VAL A 93 7.45 0.70 11.11
C VAL A 93 8.01 1.39 9.85
N LEU A 94 7.17 1.67 8.85
CA LEU A 94 7.58 2.34 7.61
C LEU A 94 7.61 3.85 7.76
N LYS A 95 6.74 4.44 8.59
CA LYS A 95 6.58 5.90 8.70
C LYS A 95 7.84 6.65 9.14
N VAL A 96 8.77 5.96 9.80
CA VAL A 96 10.03 6.53 10.31
C VAL A 96 11.19 6.42 9.30
N LEU A 97 10.96 5.79 8.15
CA LEU A 97 11.95 5.50 7.12
C LEU A 97 11.69 6.33 5.86
N THR A 98 12.75 6.65 5.12
CA THR A 98 12.63 7.14 3.74
C THR A 98 12.32 5.96 2.81
N PRO A 99 11.71 6.17 1.63
CA PRO A 99 11.47 5.11 0.66
C PRO A 99 12.74 4.31 0.31
N SER A 100 13.87 5.00 0.12
CA SER A 100 15.18 4.36 -0.10
C SER A 100 15.59 3.41 1.04
N ARG A 101 15.37 3.80 2.30
CA ARG A 101 15.66 2.96 3.47
C ARG A 101 14.68 1.80 3.62
N ILE A 102 13.43 1.94 3.17
CA ILE A 102 12.46 0.83 3.15
C ILE A 102 12.95 -0.23 2.18
N VAL A 103 13.30 0.17 0.95
CA VAL A 103 13.75 -0.73 -0.11
C VAL A 103 15.11 -1.38 0.19
N GLY A 104 16.03 -0.63 0.80
CA GLY A 104 17.37 -1.08 1.13
C GLY A 104 17.47 -1.93 2.41
N ARG A 105 16.37 -2.12 3.15
CA ARG A 105 16.31 -3.02 4.30
C ARG A 105 15.96 -4.46 3.88
N LYS A 106 15.89 -5.36 4.86
CA LYS A 106 15.39 -6.73 4.71
C LYS A 106 13.96 -6.75 4.14
N ALA A 107 13.47 -7.94 3.80
CA ALA A 107 12.11 -8.14 3.33
C ALA A 107 11.07 -7.60 4.32
N TRP A 108 9.98 -7.09 3.77
CA TRP A 108 8.83 -6.59 4.53
C TRP A 108 7.60 -7.41 4.19
N TYR A 109 6.70 -7.53 5.16
CA TYR A 109 5.50 -8.34 5.04
C TYR A 109 4.32 -7.55 5.58
N VAL A 110 3.14 -7.77 5.02
CA VAL A 110 1.89 -7.50 5.73
C VAL A 110 1.54 -8.78 6.49
N SER A 111 1.23 -8.65 7.78
CA SER A 111 0.75 -9.74 8.64
C SER A 111 -0.67 -9.45 9.09
N ARG A 112 -1.53 -10.48 9.11
CA ARG A 112 -2.86 -10.39 9.72
C ARG A 112 -2.73 -10.56 11.23
N THR A 113 -3.24 -9.61 12.00
CA THR A 113 -3.25 -9.63 13.47
C THR A 113 -4.64 -9.79 14.06
N GLY A 114 -5.68 -9.61 13.24
CA GLY A 114 -7.07 -9.83 13.62
C GLY A 114 -7.97 -10.06 12.41
N GLU A 115 -9.28 -10.06 12.63
CA GLU A 115 -10.24 -10.28 11.54
C GLU A 115 -10.17 -9.16 10.48
N LEU A 116 -10.03 -7.91 10.92
CA LEU A 116 -9.92 -6.74 10.05
C LEU A 116 -8.67 -5.91 10.38
N ASP A 117 -7.69 -6.51 11.04
CA ASP A 117 -6.48 -5.82 11.46
C ASP A 117 -5.26 -6.52 10.90
N GLY A 118 -4.34 -5.72 10.38
CA GLY A 118 -3.04 -6.16 9.95
C GLY A 118 -1.99 -5.09 10.20
N GLU A 119 -0.73 -5.48 10.07
CA GLU A 119 0.40 -4.57 10.22
C GLU A 119 1.53 -4.95 9.27
N VAL A 120 2.35 -3.95 8.94
CA VAL A 120 3.61 -4.18 8.24
C VAL A 120 4.68 -4.53 9.25
N VAL A 121 5.39 -5.63 9.00
CA VAL A 121 6.50 -6.12 9.83
C VAL A 121 7.72 -6.37 8.97
N ALA A 122 8.90 -6.22 9.58
CA ALA A 122 10.16 -6.66 9.00
C ALA A 122 10.32 -8.18 9.17
N ASP A 123 11.06 -8.81 8.27
CA ASP A 123 11.35 -10.25 8.24
C ASP A 123 11.82 -10.82 9.59
N ASP A 124 12.67 -10.10 10.31
CA ASP A 124 13.22 -10.53 11.60
C ASP A 124 12.23 -10.46 12.77
N LEU A 125 11.05 -9.89 12.55
CA LEU A 125 9.95 -9.80 13.50
C LEU A 125 8.77 -10.70 13.13
N LEU A 126 8.89 -11.52 12.07
CA LEU A 126 7.89 -12.52 11.71
C LEU A 126 7.86 -13.62 12.78
N GLY A 127 6.96 -13.48 13.76
CA GLY A 127 6.75 -14.44 14.84
C GLY A 127 6.11 -15.77 14.41
N GLY A 128 6.47 -16.32 13.24
CA GLY A 128 5.95 -17.60 12.73
C GLY A 128 4.48 -17.57 12.32
N ASN A 129 3.94 -16.41 11.96
CA ASN A 129 2.52 -16.25 11.66
C ASN A 129 2.23 -16.68 10.20
N ASP A 130 1.37 -17.68 10.00
CA ASP A 130 1.03 -18.24 8.67
C ASP A 130 0.29 -17.25 7.74
N TRP A 131 -0.23 -16.15 8.31
CA TRP A 131 -1.07 -15.18 7.61
C TRP A 131 -0.27 -13.96 7.19
N THR A 132 0.84 -14.20 6.50
CA THR A 132 1.77 -13.16 6.06
C THR A 132 1.87 -13.13 4.55
N THR A 133 2.07 -11.94 3.99
CA THR A 133 2.28 -11.75 2.57
C THR A 133 3.47 -10.83 2.35
N PRO A 134 4.48 -11.24 1.57
CA PRO A 134 5.62 -10.38 1.27
C PRO A 134 5.19 -9.15 0.46
N ILE A 135 5.79 -8.01 0.77
CA ILE A 135 5.62 -6.77 0.03
C ILE A 135 6.67 -6.73 -1.08
N ASP A 136 6.20 -6.68 -2.34
CA ASP A 136 7.08 -6.59 -3.50
C ASP A 136 7.42 -5.13 -3.82
N PHE A 137 8.69 -4.78 -3.59
CA PHE A 137 9.26 -3.47 -3.93
C PHE A 137 10.10 -3.48 -5.22
N ASN A 138 10.09 -4.56 -6.01
CA ASN A 138 10.85 -4.61 -7.26
C ASN A 138 10.50 -3.46 -8.23
N PRO A 139 9.22 -3.09 -8.44
CA PRO A 139 8.89 -1.92 -9.26
C PRO A 139 9.57 -0.64 -8.78
N LEU A 140 9.63 -0.43 -7.46
CA LEU A 140 10.28 0.74 -6.87
C LEU A 140 11.81 0.68 -7.00
N ARG A 141 12.43 -0.50 -6.84
CA ARG A 141 13.87 -0.69 -7.10
C ARG A 141 14.25 -0.30 -8.53
N MET A 142 13.45 -0.76 -9.50
CA MET A 142 13.68 -0.44 -10.92
C MET A 142 13.50 1.05 -11.19
N TYR A 143 12.44 1.65 -10.63
CA TYR A 143 12.20 3.10 -10.76
C TYR A 143 13.39 3.92 -10.23
N MET A 144 13.84 3.62 -9.00
CA MET A 144 14.96 4.33 -8.38
C MET A 144 16.26 4.17 -9.19
N ALA A 145 16.55 2.97 -9.69
CA ALA A 145 17.73 2.72 -10.50
C ALA A 145 17.70 3.49 -11.84
N MET A 146 16.52 3.64 -12.46
CA MET A 146 16.38 4.44 -13.67
C MET A 146 16.58 5.93 -13.40
N THR A 147 15.98 6.45 -12.33
CA THR A 147 16.13 7.87 -11.97
C THR A 147 17.56 8.23 -11.60
N GLU A 148 18.30 7.33 -10.93
CA GLU A 148 19.72 7.58 -10.60
C GLU A 148 20.61 7.68 -11.85
N LEU A 149 20.28 6.96 -12.93
CA LEU A 149 21.03 7.02 -14.19
C LEU A 149 20.78 8.33 -14.97
N GLU A 150 19.59 8.92 -14.85
CA GLU A 150 19.23 10.18 -15.54
C GLU A 150 19.90 11.42 -14.93
N PHE A 151 20.47 11.34 -13.71
CA PHE A 151 21.18 12.45 -13.06
C PHE A 151 22.71 12.42 -13.25
N VAL A 152 23.24 11.46 -14.02
CA VAL A 152 24.69 11.33 -14.29
C VAL A 152 25.09 11.88 -15.67
N GLU A 153 24.13 12.42 -16.44
CA GLU A 153 24.35 13.16 -17.70
C GLU A 153 24.18 14.68 -17.51
#